data_AF-A0A8H7LYF6-F1
#
_entry.id   AF-A0A8H7LYF6-F1
#
_cell.length_a   1.000
_cell.length_b   1.000
_cell.length_c   1.000
_cell.angle_alpha   90.00
_cell.angle_beta   90.00
_cell.angle_gamma   90.00
#
_symmetry.space_group_name_H-M   'P 1'
#
loop_
_entity.id
_entity.type
_entity.pdbx_description
1 polymer ?
#
loop_
_entity_poly.entity_id
_entity_poly.type
_entity_poly.pdbx_seq_one_letter_code
_entity_poly.pdbx_strand_id
1 'polypeptide(L)'
;MASPATTHPPSAKPPPTGPPPRPTPNANGNGTRPPPQRKNPNANNPNVKVEPSAPPDPMAMYETLKNRIAVLEEEEVTVEEEERRLAEEARRTVKGMTDSAVQTKYIELFQEMKRLEREHAKEKQKLTRDKDTAKMQYNKASQARTKLENLARELQKDNKKLRVRLEDTRRLTISFEEARDEINQVKDELVQRQMAHPRFFTQSRVDLGARKPLVNTSQQQLADIVVKVVCKFREELFFKINRKTKLTRLFSTWESRMDTGSSDKKSGKTHFIFTHAGRAIDWESTPDQAGIENNDVIMAVELMDLTQAEPQDDSIASRPKITKHVPEDDAEATRAVEEMLDVVVRERLKDVLRQYERRERHFEAVVRSKELEVLLARARVEEQKGCAEVARRVARASEQQNAALQTELEELQRQEAATATKLQQCLHTLGKNSSADPAPAAARIVRDVLWEHLDLRAQAIEHDTNNHASGEDS
;
A
#
# COMPACT_ATOMS: atom_id res chain seq x y z
N MET A 1 -52.87 2.26 -52.98
CA MET A 1 -52.96 3.54 -52.23
C MET A 1 -51.77 3.55 -51.27
N ALA A 2 -50.54 3.93 -51.65
CA ALA A 2 -50.02 5.27 -51.98
C ALA A 2 -50.37 6.29 -50.86
N SER A 3 -49.53 6.48 -49.84
CA SER A 3 -48.30 7.32 -49.74
C SER A 3 -48.61 8.67 -49.01
N PRO A 4 -47.64 9.46 -48.52
CA PRO A 4 -46.42 9.15 -47.73
C PRO A 4 -46.11 10.26 -46.65
N ALA A 5 -44.84 10.33 -46.21
CA ALA A 5 -44.09 11.47 -45.63
C ALA A 5 -43.83 11.40 -44.10
N THR A 6 -42.66 11.72 -43.53
CA THR A 6 -41.50 12.47 -44.03
C THR A 6 -40.24 12.12 -43.22
N THR A 7 -39.09 12.06 -43.87
CA THR A 7 -37.74 11.89 -43.32
C THR A 7 -37.05 13.25 -43.23
N HIS A 8 -36.42 13.64 -42.10
CA HIS A 8 -35.44 14.74 -42.01
C HIS A 8 -34.46 14.53 -40.81
N PRO A 9 -33.26 15.17 -40.83
CA PRO A 9 -31.95 14.59 -40.48
C PRO A 9 -31.43 14.87 -39.04
N PRO A 10 -30.32 14.23 -38.60
CA PRO A 10 -29.79 14.37 -37.25
C PRO A 10 -29.15 15.74 -37.00
N SER A 11 -29.56 16.37 -35.89
CA SER A 11 -29.04 17.64 -35.40
C SER A 11 -27.60 17.53 -34.89
N ALA A 12 -26.76 18.47 -35.32
CA ALA A 12 -25.37 18.61 -34.94
C ALA A 12 -25.20 18.90 -33.43
N LYS A 13 -24.17 18.29 -32.83
CA LYS A 13 -23.71 18.57 -31.46
C LYS A 13 -23.05 19.95 -31.39
N PRO A 14 -23.35 20.78 -30.36
CA PRO A 14 -22.57 21.98 -30.07
C PRO A 14 -21.20 21.64 -29.45
N PRO A 15 -20.17 22.49 -29.62
CA PRO A 15 -18.81 22.25 -29.16
C PRO A 15 -18.67 22.34 -27.62
N PRO A 16 -17.63 21.69 -27.04
CA PRO A 16 -17.44 21.60 -25.60
C PRO A 16 -17.03 22.95 -24.99
N THR A 17 -17.75 23.33 -23.95
CA THR A 17 -17.45 24.44 -23.05
C THR A 17 -16.14 24.18 -22.29
N GLY A 18 -15.34 25.24 -22.16
CA GLY A 18 -13.99 25.21 -21.58
C GLY A 18 -13.92 24.85 -20.08
N PRO A 19 -12.68 24.75 -19.55
CA PRO A 19 -12.43 24.28 -18.19
C PRO A 19 -12.92 25.27 -17.12
N PRO A 20 -13.38 24.79 -15.95
CA PRO A 20 -13.89 25.65 -14.88
C PRO A 20 -12.78 26.48 -14.22
N PRO A 21 -13.11 27.68 -13.68
CA PRO A 21 -12.13 28.59 -13.10
C PRO A 21 -11.58 28.10 -11.75
N ARG A 22 -10.31 28.45 -11.53
CA ARG A 22 -9.49 28.19 -10.34
C ARG A 22 -9.98 29.01 -9.14
N PRO A 23 -10.09 28.46 -7.92
CA PRO A 23 -10.32 29.26 -6.73
C PRO A 23 -9.06 30.05 -6.36
N THR A 24 -9.25 31.33 -6.05
CA THR A 24 -8.25 32.24 -5.47
C THR A 24 -8.01 31.89 -3.99
N PRO A 25 -6.78 32.06 -3.46
CA PRO A 25 -6.51 31.88 -2.04
C PRO A 25 -6.87 33.17 -1.29
N ASN A 26 -7.87 33.12 -0.41
CA ASN A 26 -8.15 34.22 0.50
C ASN A 26 -7.24 34.10 1.73
N ALA A 27 -6.42 35.13 1.93
CA ALA A 27 -5.61 35.32 3.11
C ALA A 27 -6.51 35.78 4.27
N ASN A 28 -6.46 35.09 5.40
CA ASN A 28 -6.55 35.71 6.71
C ASN A 28 -5.91 34.79 7.74
N GLY A 29 -4.86 35.29 8.40
CA GLY A 29 -4.09 34.55 9.37
C GLY A 29 -4.77 34.49 10.73
N ASN A 30 -4.55 33.38 11.42
CA ASN A 30 -4.26 33.43 12.84
C ASN A 30 -3.22 32.35 13.17
N GLY A 31 -2.08 32.81 13.67
CA GLY A 31 -0.87 32.02 13.80
C GLY A 31 -0.93 31.00 14.94
N THR A 32 -0.56 29.76 14.63
CA THR A 32 -0.03 28.82 15.61
C THR A 32 1.32 28.31 15.08
N ARG A 33 2.33 28.52 15.91
CA ARG A 33 3.75 28.35 15.64
C ARG A 33 4.10 26.86 15.54
N PRO A 34 4.82 26.37 14.52
CA PRO A 34 5.29 24.99 14.49
C PRO A 34 6.48 24.79 15.46
N PRO A 35 6.61 23.62 16.12
CA PRO A 35 7.76 23.32 16.97
C PRO A 35 9.03 23.07 16.13
N PRO A 36 10.24 23.23 16.71
CA PRO A 36 11.47 23.30 15.96
C PRO A 36 11.89 21.94 15.38
N GLN A 37 12.22 21.94 14.08
CA GLN A 37 12.89 20.82 13.41
C GLN A 37 14.27 20.59 14.02
N ARG A 38 14.49 19.43 14.63
CA ARG A 38 15.85 18.92 14.86
C ARG A 38 16.40 18.36 13.54
N LYS A 39 17.46 19.00 13.02
CA LYS A 39 18.29 18.45 11.95
C LYS A 39 19.02 17.21 12.49
N ASN A 40 18.89 16.07 11.81
CA ASN A 40 19.71 14.90 12.09
C ASN A 40 20.84 14.82 11.05
N PRO A 41 22.12 14.93 11.43
CA PRO A 41 23.24 14.90 10.50
C PRO A 41 23.83 13.50 10.44
N ASN A 42 23.26 12.59 9.63
CA ASN A 42 24.03 11.48 9.07
C ASN A 42 23.23 10.76 7.98
N ALA A 43 23.46 11.12 6.72
CA ALA A 43 23.03 10.34 5.57
C ALA A 43 24.23 10.24 4.63
N ASN A 44 25.11 9.26 4.88
CA ASN A 44 25.98 8.63 3.87
C ASN A 44 26.86 7.54 4.50
N ASN A 45 26.37 6.29 4.53
CA ASN A 45 27.21 5.08 4.40
C ASN A 45 26.34 3.83 4.11
N PRO A 46 26.57 3.05 3.03
CA PRO A 46 25.70 1.94 2.65
C PRO A 46 26.18 0.59 3.21
N ASN A 47 26.43 0.50 4.53
CA ASN A 47 26.66 -0.80 5.18
C ASN A 47 26.41 -0.77 6.69
N VAL A 48 25.14 -0.86 7.11
CA VAL A 48 24.78 -1.16 8.50
C VAL A 48 23.65 -2.19 8.52
N LYS A 49 23.93 -3.34 9.13
CA LYS A 49 22.95 -4.37 9.48
C LYS A 49 21.81 -3.73 10.28
N VAL A 50 20.57 -3.93 9.82
CA VAL A 50 19.36 -3.57 10.55
C VAL A 50 19.22 -4.49 11.75
N GLU A 51 19.61 -4.00 12.93
CA GLU A 51 19.16 -4.52 14.22
C GLU A 51 17.66 -4.21 14.39
N PRO A 52 16.88 -5.07 15.07
CA PRO A 52 15.45 -4.86 15.27
C PRO A 52 15.25 -3.62 16.16
N SER A 53 14.40 -2.70 15.70
CA SER A 53 14.02 -1.51 16.47
C SER A 53 13.55 -1.89 17.88
N ALA A 54 14.21 -1.35 18.89
CA ALA A 54 13.84 -1.52 20.29
C ALA A 54 12.35 -1.16 20.53
N PRO A 55 11.69 -1.80 21.51
CA PRO A 55 10.30 -1.51 21.86
C PRO A 55 10.09 -0.02 22.12
N PRO A 56 8.94 0.57 21.72
CA PRO A 56 8.64 1.97 22.03
C PRO A 56 8.79 2.21 23.53
N ASP A 57 9.53 3.25 23.90
CA ASP A 57 9.78 3.63 25.29
C ASP A 57 8.44 3.72 26.06
N PRO A 58 8.22 2.90 27.10
CA PRO A 58 7.00 2.90 27.88
C PRO A 58 6.62 4.30 28.38
N MET A 59 7.61 5.14 28.69
CA MET A 59 7.38 6.52 29.15
C MET A 59 6.72 7.39 28.07
N ALA A 60 7.08 7.21 26.79
CA ALA A 60 6.49 7.93 25.67
C ALA A 60 5.05 7.44 25.37
N MET A 61 4.78 6.14 25.59
CA MET A 61 3.42 5.61 25.52
C MET A 61 2.54 6.14 26.64
N TYR A 62 3.06 6.22 27.88
CA TYR A 62 2.34 6.80 29.00
C TYR A 62 2.01 8.27 28.77
N GLU A 63 2.94 9.07 28.24
CA GLU A 63 2.64 10.47 27.94
C GLU A 63 1.70 10.66 26.75
N THR A 64 1.76 9.79 25.73
CA THR A 64 0.76 9.81 24.64
C THR A 64 -0.62 9.44 25.14
N LEU A 65 -0.71 8.43 26.02
CA LEU A 65 -1.97 8.00 26.63
C LEU A 65 -2.53 9.09 27.54
N LYS A 66 -1.70 9.73 28.36
CA LYS A 66 -2.07 10.84 29.24
C LYS A 66 -2.56 12.06 28.45
N ASN A 67 -1.88 12.43 27.37
CA ASN A 67 -2.33 13.50 26.48
C ASN A 67 -3.66 13.15 25.78
N ARG A 68 -3.86 11.88 25.40
CA ARG A 68 -5.12 11.43 24.81
C ARG A 68 -6.27 11.40 25.82
N ILE A 69 -5.99 11.01 27.06
CA ILE A 69 -6.95 11.09 28.18
C ILE A 69 -7.34 12.55 28.42
N ALA A 70 -6.36 13.47 28.49
CA ALA A 70 -6.62 14.89 28.68
C ALA A 70 -7.50 15.50 27.56
N VAL A 71 -7.27 15.10 26.30
CA VAL A 71 -8.10 15.56 25.16
C VAL A 71 -9.53 15.01 25.23
N LEU A 72 -9.71 13.76 25.64
CA LEU A 72 -11.03 13.15 25.75
C LEU A 72 -11.82 13.69 26.94
N GLU A 73 -11.16 13.95 28.06
CA GLU A 73 -11.77 14.62 29.22
C GLU A 73 -12.16 16.07 28.89
N GLU A 74 -11.33 16.79 28.13
CA GLU A 74 -11.66 18.14 27.63
C GLU A 74 -12.86 18.10 26.66
N GLU A 75 -12.90 17.13 25.73
CA GLU A 75 -14.02 16.95 24.80
C GLU A 75 -15.33 16.62 25.53
N GLU A 76 -15.30 15.73 26.53
CA GLU A 76 -16.47 15.41 27.36
C GLU A 76 -16.96 16.63 28.17
N VAL A 77 -16.05 17.40 28.77
CA VAL A 77 -16.38 18.64 29.48
C VAL A 77 -16.98 19.67 28.52
N THR A 78 -16.45 19.79 27.29
CA THR A 78 -17.02 20.73 26.30
C THR A 78 -18.43 20.34 25.86
N VAL A 79 -18.71 19.06 25.65
CA VAL A 79 -20.08 18.59 25.33
C VAL A 79 -21.02 18.83 26.49
N GLU A 80 -20.59 18.55 27.72
CA GLU A 80 -21.41 18.81 28.92
C GLU A 80 -21.63 20.32 29.16
N GLU A 81 -20.64 21.17 28.85
CA GLU A 81 -20.78 22.63 28.87
C GLU A 81 -21.69 23.16 27.76
N GLU A 82 -21.66 22.57 26.56
CA GLU A 82 -22.56 22.91 25.47
C GLU A 82 -24.01 22.48 25.78
N GLU A 83 -24.23 21.28 26.33
CA GLU A 83 -25.55 20.85 26.81
C GLU A 83 -26.07 21.73 27.94
N ARG A 84 -25.20 22.10 28.90
CA ARG A 84 -25.55 23.00 29.99
C ARG A 84 -25.89 24.39 29.47
N ARG A 85 -25.14 24.92 28.49
CA ARG A 85 -25.46 26.19 27.81
C ARG A 85 -26.79 26.12 27.08
N LEU A 86 -27.08 25.04 26.37
CA LEU A 86 -28.33 24.87 25.64
C LEU A 86 -29.53 24.79 26.60
N ALA A 87 -29.38 24.07 27.72
CA ALA A 87 -30.37 23.99 28.78
C ALA A 87 -30.57 25.33 29.50
N GLU A 88 -29.50 26.09 29.72
CA GLU A 88 -29.54 27.41 30.33
C GLU A 88 -30.16 28.45 29.38
N GLU A 89 -29.88 28.39 28.09
CA GLU A 89 -30.50 29.23 27.05
C GLU A 89 -32.00 28.91 26.89
N ALA A 90 -32.38 27.63 26.93
CA ALA A 90 -33.79 27.22 26.97
C ALA A 90 -34.51 27.76 28.21
N ARG A 91 -33.88 27.70 29.39
CA ARG A 91 -34.43 28.28 30.63
C ARG A 91 -34.50 29.81 30.57
N ARG A 92 -33.48 30.47 30.01
CA ARG A 92 -33.42 31.93 29.84
C ARG A 92 -34.50 32.44 28.90
N THR A 93 -34.77 31.72 27.81
CA THR A 93 -35.75 32.11 26.80
C THR A 93 -37.20 31.92 27.24
N VAL A 94 -37.45 31.14 28.30
CA VAL A 94 -38.79 30.92 28.89
C VAL A 94 -39.01 31.79 30.15
N LYS A 95 -37.93 32.17 30.87
CA LYS A 95 -38.01 32.96 32.10
C LYS A 95 -38.58 34.37 31.84
N GLY A 96 -39.73 34.66 32.44
CA GLY A 96 -40.39 35.98 32.36
C GLY A 96 -41.39 36.13 31.21
N MET A 97 -41.63 35.09 30.41
CA MET A 97 -42.72 35.06 29.43
C MET A 97 -44.06 34.76 30.11
N THR A 98 -45.15 35.32 29.57
CA THR A 98 -46.51 34.96 29.99
C THR A 98 -46.90 33.59 29.44
N ASP A 99 -47.80 32.87 30.11
CA ASP A 99 -48.20 31.50 29.72
C ASP A 99 -48.66 31.40 28.25
N SER A 100 -49.32 32.44 27.73
CA SER A 100 -49.74 32.54 26.32
C SER A 100 -48.56 32.61 25.33
N ALA A 101 -47.49 33.33 25.68
CA ALA A 101 -46.29 33.43 24.87
C ALA A 101 -45.46 32.13 24.92
N VAL A 102 -45.43 31.45 26.08
CA VAL A 102 -44.82 30.12 26.22
C VAL A 102 -45.55 29.10 25.36
N GLN A 103 -46.89 29.11 25.35
CA GLN A 103 -47.70 28.19 24.56
C GLN A 103 -47.50 28.41 23.04
N THR A 104 -47.43 29.66 22.59
CA THR A 104 -47.11 29.99 21.18
C THR A 104 -45.73 29.45 20.79
N LYS A 105 -44.72 29.68 21.62
CA LYS A 105 -43.35 29.22 21.38
C LYS A 105 -43.20 27.70 21.39
N TYR A 106 -43.97 27.01 22.25
CA TYR A 106 -44.05 25.56 22.25
C TYR A 106 -44.62 25.01 20.93
N ILE A 107 -45.68 25.63 20.41
CA ILE A 107 -46.29 25.23 19.13
C ILE A 107 -45.31 25.45 17.97
N GLU A 108 -44.61 26.58 17.94
CA GLU A 108 -43.58 26.87 16.93
C GLU A 108 -42.44 25.86 16.98
N LEU A 109 -41.88 25.58 18.16
CA LEU A 109 -40.81 24.59 18.33
C LEU A 109 -41.27 23.18 17.95
N PHE A 110 -42.52 22.82 18.25
CA PHE A 110 -43.07 21.52 17.86
C PHE A 110 -43.24 21.42 16.34
N GLN A 111 -43.70 22.48 15.67
CA GLN A 111 -43.80 22.52 14.21
C GLN A 111 -42.43 22.46 13.55
N GLU A 112 -41.44 23.18 14.09
CA GLU A 112 -40.07 23.17 13.59
C GLU A 112 -39.41 21.81 13.79
N MET A 113 -39.59 21.17 14.95
CA MET A 113 -39.14 19.79 15.18
C MET A 113 -39.76 18.83 14.16
N LYS A 114 -41.06 18.93 13.88
CA LYS A 114 -41.73 18.12 12.84
C LYS A 114 -41.23 18.45 11.43
N ARG A 115 -40.81 19.69 11.16
CA ARG A 115 -40.19 20.09 9.89
C ARG A 115 -38.82 19.42 9.75
N LEU A 116 -37.97 19.53 10.76
CA LEU A 116 -36.64 18.93 10.82
C LEU A 116 -36.69 17.40 10.73
N GLU A 117 -37.64 16.73 11.37
CA GLU A 117 -37.84 15.28 11.22
C GLU A 117 -38.06 14.86 9.76
N ARG A 118 -38.86 15.64 9.01
CA ARG A 118 -39.10 15.37 7.57
C ARG A 118 -37.87 15.69 6.72
N GLU A 119 -37.12 16.73 7.05
CA GLU A 119 -35.87 17.06 6.36
C GLU A 119 -34.81 16.00 6.59
N HIS A 120 -34.63 15.54 7.83
CA HIS A 120 -33.72 14.44 8.15
C HIS A 120 -34.13 13.14 7.45
N ALA A 121 -35.43 12.85 7.33
CA ALA A 121 -35.91 11.70 6.55
C ALA A 121 -35.56 11.83 5.05
N LYS A 122 -35.72 13.02 4.45
CA LYS A 122 -35.34 13.30 3.06
C LYS A 122 -33.82 13.22 2.87
N GLU A 123 -33.04 13.75 3.79
CA GLU A 123 -31.59 13.72 3.77
C GLU A 123 -31.05 12.29 3.90
N LYS A 124 -31.62 11.49 4.80
CA LYS A 124 -31.32 10.06 4.90
C LYS A 124 -31.61 9.31 3.60
N GLN A 125 -32.72 9.63 2.93
CA GLN A 125 -33.04 9.05 1.63
C GLN A 125 -32.04 9.50 0.55
N LYS A 126 -31.65 10.77 0.54
CA LYS A 126 -30.63 11.32 -0.36
C LYS A 126 -29.28 10.63 -0.15
N LEU A 127 -28.80 10.53 1.09
CA LEU A 127 -27.56 9.83 1.46
C LEU A 127 -27.58 8.37 1.01
N THR A 128 -28.73 7.70 1.10
CA THR A 128 -28.86 6.32 0.63
C THR A 128 -28.69 6.22 -0.89
N ARG A 129 -29.33 7.12 -1.66
CA ARG A 129 -29.17 7.19 -3.12
C ARG A 129 -27.74 7.55 -3.54
N ASP A 130 -27.11 8.49 -2.84
CA ASP A 130 -25.73 8.90 -3.11
C ASP A 130 -24.76 7.75 -2.84
N LYS A 131 -24.96 6.99 -1.75
CA LYS A 131 -24.21 5.77 -1.44
C LYS A 131 -24.33 4.72 -2.55
N ASP A 132 -25.54 4.47 -3.04
CA ASP A 132 -25.77 3.48 -4.11
C ASP A 132 -25.12 3.93 -5.44
N THR A 133 -25.18 5.23 -5.74
CA THR A 133 -24.51 5.84 -6.88
C THR A 133 -22.99 5.72 -6.77
N ALA A 134 -22.43 6.03 -5.60
CA ALA A 134 -21.00 5.89 -5.32
C ALA A 134 -20.55 4.42 -5.42
N LYS A 135 -21.35 3.48 -4.92
CA LYS A 135 -21.09 2.04 -5.03
C LYS A 135 -21.08 1.57 -6.50
N MET A 136 -22.01 2.06 -7.32
CA MET A 136 -22.03 1.77 -8.76
C MET A 136 -20.80 2.35 -9.47
N GLN A 137 -20.41 3.58 -9.17
CA GLN A 137 -19.19 4.19 -9.72
C GLN A 137 -17.92 3.43 -9.30
N TYR A 138 -17.82 3.04 -8.02
CA TYR A 138 -16.73 2.23 -7.51
C TYR A 138 -16.63 0.90 -8.27
N ASN A 139 -17.74 0.19 -8.47
CA ASN A 139 -17.75 -1.07 -9.20
C ASN A 139 -17.27 -0.88 -10.65
N LYS A 140 -17.69 0.19 -11.34
CA LYS A 140 -17.25 0.51 -12.70
C LYS A 140 -15.75 0.83 -12.75
N ALA A 141 -15.25 1.62 -11.80
CA ALA A 141 -13.83 1.94 -11.67
C ALA A 141 -13.00 0.69 -11.35
N SER A 142 -13.49 -0.19 -10.47
CA SER A 142 -12.85 -1.46 -10.13
C SER A 142 -12.73 -2.37 -11.35
N GLN A 143 -13.78 -2.50 -12.17
CA GLN A 143 -13.72 -3.27 -13.41
C GLN A 143 -12.71 -2.69 -14.41
N ALA A 144 -12.65 -1.36 -14.55
CA ALA A 144 -11.66 -0.72 -15.40
C ALA A 144 -10.23 -0.98 -14.90
N ARG A 145 -10.00 -0.92 -13.59
CA ARG A 145 -8.72 -1.25 -12.96
C ARG A 145 -8.29 -2.69 -13.28
N THR A 146 -9.19 -3.66 -13.17
CA THR A 146 -8.88 -5.06 -13.51
C THR A 146 -8.49 -5.22 -14.97
N LYS A 147 -9.17 -4.53 -15.89
CA LYS A 147 -8.81 -4.54 -17.33
C LYS A 147 -7.41 -3.95 -17.57
N LEU A 148 -7.10 -2.82 -16.93
CA LEU A 148 -5.78 -2.20 -17.03
C LEU A 148 -4.69 -3.08 -16.43
N GLU A 149 -4.95 -3.75 -15.31
CA GLU A 149 -4.00 -4.68 -14.71
C GLU A 149 -3.73 -5.89 -15.60
N ASN A 150 -4.77 -6.43 -16.25
CA ASN A 150 -4.60 -7.51 -17.23
C ASN A 150 -3.77 -7.06 -18.44
N LEU A 151 -4.05 -5.88 -18.99
CA LEU A 151 -3.27 -5.31 -20.10
C LEU A 151 -1.81 -5.05 -19.68
N ALA A 152 -1.57 -4.55 -18.47
CA ALA A 152 -0.23 -4.35 -17.95
C ALA A 152 0.54 -5.68 -17.80
N ARG A 153 -0.11 -6.74 -17.32
CA ARG A 153 0.49 -8.09 -17.25
C ARG A 153 0.79 -8.65 -18.64
N GLU A 154 -0.07 -8.41 -19.62
CA GLU A 154 0.16 -8.82 -21.01
C GLU A 154 1.34 -8.08 -21.64
N LEU A 155 1.39 -6.75 -21.49
CA LEU A 155 2.52 -5.93 -21.93
C LEU A 155 3.84 -6.32 -21.25
N GLN A 156 3.81 -6.71 -19.97
CA GLN A 156 4.99 -7.24 -19.28
C GLN A 156 5.44 -8.59 -19.86
N LYS A 157 4.50 -9.50 -20.17
CA LYS A 157 4.81 -10.77 -20.82
C LYS A 157 5.42 -10.56 -22.20
N ASP A 158 4.87 -9.64 -23.00
CA ASP A 158 5.38 -9.37 -24.33
C ASP A 158 6.73 -8.66 -24.32
N ASN A 159 6.97 -7.73 -23.38
CA ASN A 159 8.30 -7.18 -23.15
C ASN A 159 9.33 -8.24 -22.76
N LYS A 160 8.95 -9.20 -21.91
CA LYS A 160 9.84 -10.32 -21.55
C LYS A 160 10.14 -11.19 -22.77
N LYS A 161 9.14 -11.51 -23.59
CA LYS A 161 9.34 -12.24 -24.86
C LYS A 161 10.24 -11.46 -25.83
N LEU A 162 10.09 -10.15 -25.93
CA LEU A 162 10.93 -9.31 -26.77
C LEU A 162 12.38 -9.32 -26.28
N ARG A 163 12.63 -9.19 -24.97
CA ARG A 163 13.98 -9.33 -24.41
C ARG A 163 14.60 -10.68 -24.71
N VAL A 164 13.84 -11.78 -24.56
CA VAL A 164 14.31 -13.13 -24.91
C VAL A 164 14.66 -13.22 -26.39
N ARG A 165 13.79 -12.71 -27.28
CA ARG A 165 14.08 -12.67 -28.72
C ARG A 165 15.33 -11.84 -29.03
N LEU A 166 15.53 -10.73 -28.34
CA LEU A 166 16.69 -9.85 -28.54
C LEU A 166 17.98 -10.55 -28.10
N GLU A 167 17.92 -11.27 -26.98
CA GLU A 167 19.02 -12.11 -26.50
C GLU A 167 19.33 -13.27 -27.46
N ASP A 168 18.31 -13.94 -28.00
CA ASP A 168 18.48 -15.00 -29.00
C ASP A 168 19.12 -14.45 -30.30
N THR A 169 18.65 -13.29 -30.78
CA THR A 169 19.28 -12.60 -31.92
C THR A 169 20.73 -12.25 -31.62
N ARG A 170 21.02 -11.72 -30.43
CA ARG A 170 22.39 -11.37 -29.99
C ARG A 170 23.29 -12.60 -29.97
N ARG A 171 22.81 -13.72 -29.42
CA ARG A 171 23.53 -15.01 -29.41
C ARG A 171 23.82 -15.51 -30.81
N LEU A 172 22.85 -15.39 -31.72
CA LEU A 172 23.03 -15.78 -33.11
C LEU A 172 24.07 -14.90 -33.81
N THR A 173 24.08 -13.58 -33.55
CA THR A 173 25.11 -12.67 -34.08
C THR A 173 26.51 -13.08 -33.60
N ILE A 174 26.68 -13.37 -32.31
CA ILE A 174 27.97 -13.83 -31.76
C ILE A 174 28.41 -15.13 -32.43
N SER A 175 27.51 -16.11 -32.57
CA SER A 175 27.82 -17.38 -33.25
C SER A 175 28.22 -17.18 -34.73
N PHE A 176 27.61 -16.22 -35.42
CA PHE A 176 27.99 -15.86 -36.79
C PHE A 176 29.38 -15.23 -36.88
N GLU A 177 29.72 -14.38 -35.91
CA GLU A 177 31.03 -13.73 -35.82
C GLU A 177 32.13 -14.74 -35.50
N GLU A 178 31.88 -15.65 -34.56
CA GLU A 178 32.76 -16.79 -34.26
C GLU A 178 33.01 -17.66 -35.51
N ALA A 179 31.96 -18.03 -36.24
CA ALA A 179 32.10 -18.82 -37.47
C ALA A 179 32.89 -18.07 -38.56
N ARG A 180 32.73 -16.74 -38.65
CA ARG A 180 33.49 -15.90 -39.58
C ARG A 180 34.96 -15.82 -39.20
N ASP A 181 35.26 -15.71 -37.91
CA ASP A 181 36.63 -15.70 -37.39
C ASP A 181 37.30 -17.05 -37.60
N GLU A 182 36.58 -18.16 -37.41
CA GLU A 182 37.07 -19.51 -37.74
C GLU A 182 37.42 -19.63 -39.24
N ILE A 183 36.55 -19.14 -40.13
CA ILE A 183 36.83 -19.12 -41.58
C ILE A 183 38.06 -18.26 -41.90
N ASN A 184 38.18 -17.08 -41.29
CA ASN A 184 39.33 -16.20 -41.48
C ASN A 184 40.61 -16.87 -40.97
N GLN A 185 40.56 -17.55 -39.82
CA GLN A 185 41.69 -18.28 -39.27
C GLN A 185 42.12 -19.43 -40.19
N VAL A 186 41.19 -20.21 -40.73
CA VAL A 186 41.49 -21.28 -41.71
C VAL A 186 42.10 -20.70 -42.99
N LYS A 187 41.58 -19.55 -43.45
CA LYS A 187 42.13 -18.83 -44.61
C LYS A 187 43.57 -18.37 -44.33
N ASP A 188 43.83 -17.79 -43.17
CA ASP A 188 45.17 -17.33 -42.78
C ASP A 188 46.13 -18.51 -42.62
N GLU A 189 45.70 -19.63 -42.02
CA GLU A 189 46.48 -20.87 -41.97
C GLU A 189 46.80 -21.43 -43.36
N LEU A 190 45.86 -21.36 -44.30
CA LEU A 190 46.08 -21.80 -45.68
C LEU A 190 47.10 -20.90 -46.39
N VAL A 191 47.00 -19.59 -46.21
CA VAL A 191 47.99 -18.62 -46.72
C VAL A 191 49.36 -18.88 -46.07
N GLN A 192 49.42 -19.09 -44.76
CA GLN A 192 50.66 -19.41 -44.03
C GLN A 192 51.28 -20.71 -44.54
N ARG A 193 50.47 -21.76 -44.80
CA ARG A 193 50.92 -23.03 -45.39
C ARG A 193 51.41 -22.86 -46.83
N GLN A 194 50.80 -21.99 -47.63
CA GLN A 194 51.28 -21.67 -48.98
C GLN A 194 52.58 -20.86 -48.96
N MET A 195 52.78 -20.01 -47.95
CA MET A 195 54.02 -19.25 -47.74
C MET A 195 55.15 -20.13 -47.15
N ALA A 196 54.80 -21.26 -46.51
CA ALA A 196 55.74 -22.13 -45.82
C ALA A 196 56.02 -23.44 -46.57
N HIS A 197 56.91 -23.41 -47.57
CA HIS A 197 57.75 -24.56 -48.00
C HIS A 197 58.97 -24.12 -48.86
N PRO A 198 60.17 -24.73 -48.72
CA PRO A 198 60.81 -25.16 -47.48
C PRO A 198 62.28 -24.70 -47.41
N ARG A 199 62.66 -23.90 -46.40
CA ARG A 199 64.02 -23.94 -45.85
C ARG A 199 64.01 -23.54 -44.37
N PHE A 200 64.27 -24.56 -43.53
CA PHE A 200 64.87 -24.51 -42.20
C PHE A 200 64.02 -24.13 -40.96
N PHE A 201 64.34 -24.89 -39.88
CA PHE A 201 63.96 -24.80 -38.45
C PHE A 201 62.56 -25.32 -38.08
N THR A 202 62.41 -26.59 -37.65
CA THR A 202 62.70 -27.22 -36.35
C THR A 202 61.81 -26.76 -35.19
N GLN A 203 60.95 -27.68 -34.75
CA GLN A 203 60.75 -28.08 -33.36
C GLN A 203 60.25 -27.02 -32.37
N SER A 204 58.94 -26.97 -32.15
CA SER A 204 58.38 -27.12 -30.80
C SER A 204 56.88 -27.42 -30.88
N ARG A 205 56.46 -28.44 -30.16
CA ARG A 205 55.12 -29.05 -30.18
C ARG A 205 54.54 -28.92 -28.77
N VAL A 206 53.32 -28.37 -28.70
CA VAL A 206 52.25 -28.62 -27.70
C VAL A 206 52.39 -27.98 -26.31
N ASP A 207 51.44 -27.09 -25.97
CA ASP A 207 50.53 -27.28 -24.82
C ASP A 207 49.36 -26.28 -24.87
N LEU A 208 48.23 -26.72 -25.43
CA LEU A 208 46.92 -26.06 -25.34
C LEU A 208 45.95 -27.08 -24.74
N GLY A 209 45.76 -27.02 -23.42
CA GLY A 209 44.92 -27.97 -22.70
C GLY A 209 44.53 -27.50 -21.31
N ALA A 210 43.71 -26.45 -21.20
CA ALA A 210 42.98 -26.14 -19.97
C ALA A 210 41.80 -25.17 -20.19
N ARG A 211 40.78 -25.57 -20.96
CA ARG A 211 39.44 -24.97 -20.83
C ARG A 211 38.58 -25.89 -19.95
N LYS A 212 38.41 -25.50 -18.68
CA LYS A 212 37.41 -26.08 -17.78
C LYS A 212 36.01 -25.71 -18.30
N PRO A 213 35.05 -26.65 -18.40
CA PRO A 213 33.66 -26.30 -18.62
C PRO A 213 33.09 -25.69 -17.33
N LEU A 214 32.56 -24.47 -17.46
CA LEU A 214 31.79 -23.80 -16.42
C LEU A 214 30.50 -24.61 -16.19
N VAL A 215 30.41 -25.29 -15.06
CA VAL A 215 29.16 -25.93 -14.61
C VAL A 215 28.18 -24.82 -14.23
N ASN A 216 26.99 -24.88 -14.83
CA ASN A 216 25.85 -24.01 -14.55
C ASN A 216 25.44 -24.09 -13.06
N THR A 217 25.75 -23.05 -12.29
CA THR A 217 25.26 -22.84 -10.92
C THR A 217 23.86 -22.22 -10.92
N SER A 218 22.93 -22.84 -11.64
CA SER A 218 21.54 -22.39 -11.72
C SER A 218 20.64 -23.52 -11.21
N GLN A 219 20.04 -23.32 -10.03
CA GLN A 219 19.04 -24.19 -9.36
C GLN A 219 19.55 -25.29 -8.40
N GLN A 220 20.36 -24.93 -7.41
CA GLN A 220 20.43 -25.71 -6.17
C GLN A 220 19.77 -24.90 -5.05
N GLN A 221 18.43 -24.83 -5.07
CA GLN A 221 17.69 -24.42 -3.87
C GLN A 221 17.96 -25.49 -2.80
N LEU A 222 18.49 -25.06 -1.64
CA LEU A 222 18.76 -25.93 -0.50
C LEU A 222 17.50 -26.77 -0.20
N ALA A 223 17.66 -28.09 -0.15
CA ALA A 223 16.55 -29.02 0.06
C ALA A 223 15.91 -28.90 1.45
N ASP A 224 16.65 -28.35 2.41
CA ASP A 224 16.18 -28.09 3.77
C ASP A 224 16.02 -26.58 4.00
N ILE A 225 14.99 -26.22 4.74
CA ILE A 225 14.68 -24.86 5.20
C ILE A 225 14.56 -24.84 6.72
N VAL A 226 14.81 -23.68 7.31
CA VAL A 226 14.55 -23.39 8.72
C VAL A 226 13.32 -22.50 8.80
N VAL A 227 12.33 -22.89 9.59
CA VAL A 227 11.09 -22.11 9.81
C VAL A 227 10.93 -21.80 11.29
N LYS A 228 10.36 -20.64 11.60
CA LYS A 228 10.05 -20.20 12.96
C LYS A 228 8.55 -20.38 13.22
N VAL A 229 8.17 -21.21 14.17
CA VAL A 229 6.77 -21.36 14.61
C VAL A 229 6.58 -20.57 15.89
N VAL A 230 5.56 -19.71 15.94
CA VAL A 230 5.31 -18.79 17.07
C VAL A 230 3.86 -18.89 17.52
N CYS A 231 3.63 -18.97 18.83
CA CYS A 231 2.34 -18.70 19.43
C CYS A 231 2.46 -17.46 20.34
N LYS A 232 1.58 -16.48 20.15
CA LYS A 232 1.68 -15.13 20.73
C LYS A 232 1.90 -15.11 22.26
N PHE A 233 1.37 -16.10 22.97
CA PHE A 233 1.38 -16.16 24.44
C PHE A 233 2.08 -17.39 25.01
N ARG A 234 2.77 -18.17 24.17
CA ARG A 234 3.50 -19.37 24.62
C ARG A 234 4.97 -19.22 24.29
N GLU A 235 5.41 -19.88 23.24
CA GLU A 235 6.81 -20.05 22.89
C GLU A 235 7.03 -19.80 21.40
N GLU A 236 8.30 -19.66 21.04
CA GLU A 236 8.77 -19.67 19.66
C GLU A 236 9.82 -20.75 19.46
N LEU A 237 9.67 -21.55 18.41
CA LEU A 237 10.58 -22.65 18.10
C LEU A 237 11.03 -22.59 16.65
N PHE A 238 12.28 -22.98 16.43
CA PHE A 238 12.87 -23.11 15.11
C PHE A 238 12.90 -24.57 14.70
N PHE A 239 12.42 -24.87 13.50
CA PHE A 239 12.41 -26.21 12.93
C PHE A 239 13.20 -26.23 11.63
N LYS A 240 14.18 -27.12 11.53
CA LYS A 240 14.81 -27.46 10.26
C LYS A 240 14.02 -28.59 9.61
N ILE A 241 13.43 -28.34 8.46
CA ILE A 241 12.58 -29.29 7.74
C ILE A 241 12.96 -29.35 6.26
N ASN A 242 12.72 -30.51 5.64
CA ASN A 242 12.93 -30.66 4.21
C ASN A 242 11.72 -30.13 3.41
N ARG A 243 11.98 -29.40 2.33
CA ARG A 243 10.96 -28.73 1.49
C ARG A 243 9.93 -29.68 0.87
N LYS A 244 10.28 -30.97 0.75
CA LYS A 244 9.42 -32.02 0.19
C LYS A 244 8.70 -32.87 1.23
N THR A 245 8.94 -32.64 2.52
CA THR A 245 8.30 -33.41 3.59
C THR A 245 7.02 -32.73 4.06
N LYS A 246 5.98 -33.52 4.31
CA LYS A 246 4.70 -33.01 4.85
C LYS A 246 4.88 -32.33 6.20
N LEU A 247 4.11 -31.28 6.43
CA LEU A 247 4.17 -30.49 7.66
C LEU A 247 3.53 -31.20 8.88
N THR A 248 2.79 -32.29 8.68
CA THR A 248 2.14 -33.10 9.72
C THR A 248 3.06 -33.39 10.91
N ARG A 249 4.32 -33.77 10.62
CA ARG A 249 5.29 -34.11 11.68
C ARG A 249 5.74 -32.88 12.48
N LEU A 250 5.92 -31.73 11.82
CA LEU A 250 6.27 -30.48 12.49
C LEU A 250 5.15 -30.05 13.43
N PHE A 251 3.90 -30.04 12.96
CA PHE A 251 2.76 -29.63 13.77
C PHE A 251 2.48 -30.60 14.92
N SER A 252 2.58 -31.91 14.70
CA SER A 252 2.45 -32.90 15.78
C SER A 252 3.54 -32.74 16.86
N THR A 253 4.77 -32.42 16.44
CA THR A 253 5.89 -32.16 17.36
C THR A 253 5.65 -30.88 18.17
N TRP A 254 5.11 -29.84 17.53
CA TRP A 254 4.69 -28.61 18.20
C TRP A 254 3.60 -28.86 19.24
N GLU A 255 2.49 -29.49 18.85
CA GLU A 255 1.37 -29.79 19.75
C GLU A 255 1.81 -30.59 20.97
N SER A 256 2.59 -31.66 20.76
CA SER A 256 3.10 -32.49 21.86
C SER A 256 3.97 -31.71 22.86
N ARG A 257 4.72 -30.71 22.39
CA ARG A 257 5.53 -29.86 23.27
C ARG A 257 4.70 -28.80 23.99
N MET A 258 3.59 -28.35 23.39
CA MET A 258 2.69 -27.38 24.00
C MET A 258 1.75 -28.00 25.03
N ASP A 259 1.37 -29.28 24.86
CA ASP A 259 0.58 -30.02 25.86
C ASP A 259 1.40 -30.38 27.13
N THR A 260 2.72 -30.49 27.02
CA THR A 260 3.61 -30.86 28.15
C THR A 260 3.96 -29.70 29.07
N GLY A 261 3.63 -28.46 28.70
CA GLY A 261 3.87 -27.25 29.50
C GLY A 261 2.80 -26.94 30.55
N SER A 262 1.65 -27.63 30.53
CA SER A 262 0.58 -27.47 31.51
C SER A 262 0.68 -28.58 32.56
N SER A 263 1.13 -28.24 33.77
CA SER A 263 1.24 -29.19 34.90
C SER A 263 -0.10 -29.69 35.43
N ASP A 264 -1.23 -29.21 34.89
CA ASP A 264 -2.57 -29.67 35.23
C ASP A 264 -3.00 -30.83 34.34
N LYS A 265 -2.97 -32.05 34.90
CA LYS A 265 -3.41 -33.32 34.28
C LYS A 265 -4.91 -33.37 33.88
N LYS A 266 -5.61 -32.23 33.85
CA LYS A 266 -7.05 -32.13 33.58
C LYS A 266 -7.45 -31.06 32.56
N SER A 267 -6.52 -30.27 31.99
CA SER A 267 -6.88 -29.36 30.90
C SER A 267 -7.04 -30.14 29.59
N GLY A 268 -8.17 -29.99 28.91
CA GLY A 268 -8.45 -30.63 27.62
C GLY A 268 -7.35 -30.42 26.59
N LYS A 269 -7.24 -31.36 25.64
CA LYS A 269 -6.25 -31.33 24.55
C LYS A 269 -6.28 -29.98 23.85
N THR A 270 -5.16 -29.26 23.87
CA THR A 270 -5.09 -27.93 23.25
C THR A 270 -5.08 -28.08 21.73
N HIS A 271 -5.96 -27.36 21.04
CA HIS A 271 -6.08 -27.45 19.59
C HIS A 271 -5.49 -26.19 18.93
N PHE A 272 -4.66 -26.38 17.90
CA PHE A 272 -4.00 -25.28 17.20
C PHE A 272 -4.41 -25.21 15.73
N ILE A 273 -4.56 -23.98 15.22
CA ILE A 273 -4.58 -23.69 13.79
C ILE A 273 -3.25 -23.04 13.41
N PHE A 274 -2.61 -23.59 12.38
CA PHE A 274 -1.35 -23.05 11.85
C PHE A 274 -1.63 -22.18 10.62
N THR A 275 -1.05 -20.98 10.61
CA THR A 275 -1.23 -20.01 9.52
C THR A 275 0.09 -19.44 9.04
N HIS A 276 0.20 -19.20 7.72
CA HIS A 276 1.33 -18.51 7.07
C HIS A 276 0.79 -17.51 6.06
N ALA A 277 1.35 -16.29 6.03
CA ALA A 277 0.87 -15.17 5.21
C ALA A 277 -0.66 -14.93 5.30
N GLY A 278 -1.25 -15.18 6.47
CA GLY A 278 -2.69 -15.02 6.71
C GLY A 278 -3.58 -16.14 6.17
N ARG A 279 -3.02 -17.26 5.71
CA ARG A 279 -3.75 -18.44 5.24
C ARG A 279 -3.54 -19.62 6.17
N ALA A 280 -4.60 -20.40 6.41
CA ALA A 280 -4.47 -21.67 7.12
C ALA A 280 -3.65 -22.66 6.28
N ILE A 281 -2.72 -23.35 6.94
CA ILE A 281 -1.84 -24.33 6.31
C ILE A 281 -2.48 -25.71 6.43
N ASP A 282 -2.57 -26.42 5.32
CA ASP A 282 -2.95 -27.84 5.34
C ASP A 282 -1.79 -28.69 5.87
N TRP A 283 -2.07 -29.56 6.83
CA TRP A 283 -1.06 -30.38 7.50
C TRP A 283 -0.40 -31.38 6.54
N GLU A 284 -1.14 -31.84 5.54
CA GLU A 284 -0.67 -32.79 4.55
C GLU A 284 0.13 -32.13 3.41
N SER A 285 0.22 -30.79 3.40
CA SER A 285 1.01 -30.03 2.41
C SER A 285 2.50 -30.02 2.75
N THR A 286 3.33 -29.84 1.72
CA THR A 286 4.77 -29.60 1.89
C THR A 286 5.07 -28.09 1.96
N PRO A 287 6.22 -27.68 2.53
CA PRO A 287 6.62 -26.28 2.52
C PRO A 287 6.57 -25.60 1.14
N ASP A 288 7.00 -26.30 0.09
CA ASP A 288 6.93 -25.76 -1.29
C ASP A 288 5.49 -25.55 -1.78
N GLN A 289 4.57 -26.44 -1.41
CA GLN A 289 3.15 -26.33 -1.77
C GLN A 289 2.45 -25.21 -0.98
N ALA A 290 2.84 -25.02 0.28
CA ALA A 290 2.35 -23.95 1.13
C ALA A 290 3.01 -22.58 0.83
N GLY A 291 4.03 -22.55 -0.04
CA GLY A 291 4.76 -21.31 -0.38
C GLY A 291 5.62 -20.77 0.76
N ILE A 292 6.13 -21.66 1.62
CA ILE A 292 6.93 -21.31 2.80
C ILE A 292 8.41 -21.29 2.41
N GLU A 293 9.08 -20.17 2.64
CA GLU A 293 10.49 -19.96 2.34
C GLU A 293 11.39 -20.10 3.60
N ASN A 294 12.71 -20.03 3.39
CA ASN A 294 13.67 -20.14 4.48
C ASN A 294 13.62 -18.91 5.40
N ASN A 295 13.57 -19.17 6.71
CA ASN A 295 13.38 -18.21 7.79
C ASN A 295 11.96 -17.61 7.90
N ASP A 296 10.98 -18.20 7.23
CA ASP A 296 9.59 -17.77 7.36
C ASP A 296 9.00 -18.08 8.74
N VAL A 297 7.99 -17.27 9.11
CA VAL A 297 7.27 -17.38 10.37
C VAL A 297 5.89 -18.02 10.15
N ILE A 298 5.63 -19.10 10.88
CA ILE A 298 4.32 -19.75 10.96
C ILE A 298 3.68 -19.36 12.29
N MET A 299 2.45 -18.86 12.26
CA MET A 299 1.69 -18.52 13.45
C MET A 299 0.83 -19.70 13.89
N ALA A 300 1.05 -20.18 15.10
CA ALA A 300 0.20 -21.15 15.79
C ALA A 300 -0.84 -20.40 16.63
N VAL A 301 -2.11 -20.48 16.21
CA VAL A 301 -3.25 -19.88 16.91
C VAL A 301 -3.91 -20.96 17.75
N GLU A 302 -3.82 -20.82 19.07
CA GLU A 302 -4.48 -21.70 20.02
C GLU A 302 -5.99 -21.43 20.01
N LEU A 303 -6.78 -22.49 19.85
CA LEU A 303 -8.23 -22.45 20.00
C LEU A 303 -8.58 -22.90 21.42
N MET A 304 -9.13 -21.99 22.21
CA MET A 304 -9.73 -22.32 23.49
C MET A 304 -11.13 -22.87 23.25
N ASP A 305 -11.38 -24.08 23.74
CA ASP A 305 -12.73 -24.64 23.76
C ASP A 305 -13.56 -23.95 24.86
N LEU A 306 -14.36 -22.96 24.47
CA LEU A 306 -15.28 -22.24 25.36
C LEU A 306 -16.56 -23.04 25.66
N THR A 307 -16.68 -24.29 25.19
CA THR A 307 -17.86 -25.14 25.41
C THR A 307 -17.74 -26.05 26.64
N GLN A 308 -16.58 -26.06 27.32
CA GLN A 308 -16.49 -26.71 28.61
C GLN A 308 -17.20 -25.86 29.65
N ALA A 309 -18.41 -26.28 30.01
CA ALA A 309 -19.14 -25.75 31.14
C ALA A 309 -18.25 -25.79 32.38
N GLU A 310 -18.12 -24.62 33.02
CA GLU A 310 -17.55 -24.48 34.36
C GLU A 310 -17.99 -25.66 35.25
N PRO A 311 -17.10 -26.25 36.06
CA PRO A 311 -17.50 -27.26 37.02
C PRO A 311 -18.55 -26.63 37.94
N GLN A 312 -19.78 -27.11 37.77
CA GLN A 312 -20.92 -26.78 38.61
C GLN A 312 -20.50 -27.04 40.06
N ASP A 313 -20.34 -25.96 40.82
CA ASP A 313 -20.14 -26.01 42.26
C ASP A 313 -21.38 -26.68 42.87
N ASP A 314 -21.29 -27.99 43.13
CA ASP A 314 -22.32 -28.78 43.82
C ASP A 314 -22.35 -28.45 45.33
N SER A 315 -22.19 -27.18 45.70
CA SER A 315 -22.54 -26.68 47.03
C SER A 315 -24.02 -26.30 47.06
N ILE A 316 -24.89 -27.32 46.92
CA ILE A 316 -26.30 -27.17 47.28
C ILE A 316 -26.34 -26.91 48.80
N ALA A 317 -26.34 -25.63 49.15
CA ALA A 317 -26.76 -25.17 50.47
C ALA A 317 -28.10 -25.85 50.76
N SER A 318 -28.13 -26.67 51.81
CA SER A 318 -29.34 -27.26 52.35
C SER A 318 -30.38 -26.16 52.51
N ARG A 319 -31.39 -26.15 51.63
CA ARG A 319 -32.49 -25.20 51.71
C ARG A 319 -33.13 -25.42 53.08
N PRO A 320 -33.15 -24.43 53.99
CA PRO A 320 -33.81 -24.59 55.26
C PRO A 320 -35.28 -24.92 54.98
N LYS A 321 -35.78 -26.00 55.59
CA LYS A 321 -37.21 -26.33 55.58
C LYS A 321 -37.95 -25.16 56.20
N ILE A 322 -38.59 -24.35 55.35
CA ILE A 322 -39.48 -23.27 55.77
C ILE A 322 -40.67 -23.94 56.46
N THR A 323 -40.71 -23.85 57.78
CA THR A 323 -41.90 -24.18 58.56
C THR A 323 -42.99 -23.20 58.16
N LYS A 324 -44.10 -23.72 57.64
CA LYS A 324 -45.24 -22.95 57.18
C LYS A 324 -45.95 -22.38 58.42
N HIS A 325 -45.49 -21.24 58.93
CA HIS A 325 -46.30 -20.48 59.88
C HIS A 325 -47.33 -19.71 59.04
N VAL A 326 -48.56 -20.21 59.02
CA VAL A 326 -49.71 -19.49 58.46
C VAL A 326 -50.19 -18.59 59.60
N PRO A 327 -50.13 -17.25 59.47
CA PRO A 327 -50.77 -16.35 60.43
C PRO A 327 -52.26 -16.68 60.49
N GLU A 328 -52.85 -16.79 61.68
CA GLU A 328 -54.29 -17.09 61.84
C GLU A 328 -55.19 -15.92 61.40
N ASP A 329 -54.59 -14.74 61.14
CA ASP A 329 -55.26 -13.58 60.56
C ASP A 329 -54.92 -13.41 59.07
N ASP A 330 -55.94 -13.60 58.21
CA ASP A 330 -55.87 -13.50 56.75
C ASP A 330 -55.33 -12.12 56.28
N ALA A 331 -55.57 -11.06 57.08
CA ALA A 331 -55.08 -9.71 56.79
C ALA A 331 -53.58 -9.53 57.09
N GLU A 332 -53.01 -10.31 58.01
CA GLU A 332 -51.58 -10.30 58.31
C GLU A 332 -50.81 -11.17 57.30
N ALA A 333 -51.38 -12.32 56.91
CA ALA A 333 -50.83 -13.18 55.87
C ALA A 333 -50.74 -12.47 54.51
N THR A 334 -51.76 -11.69 54.14
CA THR A 334 -51.76 -10.93 52.88
C THR A 334 -50.68 -9.83 52.89
N ARG A 335 -50.51 -9.11 54.01
CA ARG A 335 -49.48 -8.08 54.16
C ARG A 335 -48.05 -8.66 54.09
N ALA A 336 -47.80 -9.80 54.72
CA ALA A 336 -46.49 -10.45 54.68
C ALA A 336 -46.12 -10.95 53.27
N VAL A 337 -47.10 -11.44 52.51
CA VAL A 337 -46.91 -11.86 51.12
C VAL A 337 -46.62 -10.66 50.22
N GLU A 338 -47.35 -9.54 50.39
CA GLU A 338 -47.09 -8.30 49.66
C GLU A 338 -45.67 -7.75 49.95
N GLU A 339 -45.24 -7.75 51.21
CA GLU A 339 -43.89 -7.30 51.59
C GLU A 339 -42.80 -8.19 50.97
N MET A 340 -43.00 -9.52 50.98
CA MET A 340 -42.07 -10.45 50.34
C MET A 340 -42.03 -10.27 48.82
N LEU A 341 -43.17 -10.03 48.17
CA LEU A 341 -43.24 -9.75 46.73
C LEU A 341 -42.51 -8.44 46.40
N ASP A 342 -42.69 -7.40 47.20
CA ASP A 342 -42.01 -6.10 47.02
C ASP A 342 -40.49 -6.23 47.12
N VAL A 343 -39.98 -7.04 48.05
CA VAL A 343 -38.54 -7.33 48.16
C VAL A 343 -38.04 -8.06 46.91
N VAL A 344 -38.76 -9.09 46.45
CA VAL A 344 -38.37 -9.86 45.25
C VAL A 344 -38.40 -8.99 43.99
N VAL A 345 -39.44 -8.16 43.82
CA VAL A 345 -39.55 -7.23 42.68
C VAL A 345 -38.43 -6.21 42.72
N ARG A 346 -38.11 -5.65 43.89
CA ARG A 346 -37.02 -4.68 44.05
C ARG A 346 -35.66 -5.28 43.73
N GLU A 347 -35.36 -6.48 44.22
CA GLU A 347 -34.10 -7.16 43.88
C GLU A 347 -34.03 -7.51 42.39
N ARG A 348 -35.14 -7.94 41.79
CA ARG A 348 -35.19 -8.21 40.35
C ARG A 348 -34.97 -6.94 39.53
N LEU A 349 -35.52 -5.80 39.95
CA LEU A 349 -35.33 -4.51 39.29
C LEU A 349 -33.86 -4.04 39.38
N LYS A 350 -33.21 -4.24 40.54
CA LYS A 350 -31.77 -3.97 40.70
C LYS A 350 -30.93 -4.81 39.75
N ASP A 351 -31.25 -6.08 39.57
CA ASP A 351 -30.52 -6.96 38.65
C ASP A 351 -30.72 -6.56 37.18
N VAL A 352 -31.93 -6.13 36.81
CA VAL A 352 -32.21 -5.57 35.49
C VAL A 352 -31.36 -4.31 35.27
N LEU A 353 -31.32 -3.38 36.22
CA LEU A 353 -30.49 -2.17 36.12
C LEU A 353 -28.99 -2.51 35.97
N ARG A 354 -28.46 -3.45 36.78
CA ARG A 354 -27.07 -3.92 36.65
C ARG A 354 -26.77 -4.55 35.28
N GLN A 355 -27.73 -5.27 34.70
CA GLN A 355 -27.60 -5.82 33.34
C GLN A 355 -27.59 -4.71 32.29
N TYR A 356 -28.47 -3.72 32.43
CA TYR A 356 -28.49 -2.54 31.55
C TYR A 356 -27.16 -1.77 31.63
N GLU A 357 -26.64 -1.50 32.83
CA GLU A 357 -25.35 -0.83 32.96
C GLU A 357 -24.19 -1.64 32.35
N ARG A 358 -24.18 -2.97 32.51
CA ARG A 358 -23.16 -3.82 31.86
C ARG A 358 -23.26 -3.77 30.34
N ARG A 359 -24.49 -3.79 29.83
CA ARG A 359 -24.76 -3.64 28.40
C ARG A 359 -24.27 -2.27 27.92
N GLU A 360 -24.58 -1.20 28.62
CA GLU A 360 -24.18 0.17 28.27
C GLU A 360 -22.65 0.30 28.19
N ARG A 361 -21.94 -0.18 29.22
CA ARG A 361 -20.46 -0.21 29.21
C ARG A 361 -19.89 -1.03 28.05
N HIS A 362 -20.53 -2.14 27.69
CA HIS A 362 -20.12 -2.92 26.53
C HIS A 362 -20.35 -2.18 25.22
N PHE A 363 -21.51 -1.53 25.05
CA PHE A 363 -21.80 -0.71 23.88
C PHE A 363 -20.79 0.43 23.74
N GLU A 364 -20.49 1.13 24.83
CA GLU A 364 -19.51 2.22 24.86
C GLU A 364 -18.10 1.73 24.46
N ALA A 365 -17.66 0.57 24.98
CA ALA A 365 -16.38 -0.02 24.60
C ALA A 365 -16.32 -0.39 23.10
N VAL A 366 -17.42 -0.91 22.54
CA VAL A 366 -17.52 -1.24 21.11
C VAL A 366 -17.50 0.03 20.25
N VAL A 367 -18.23 1.08 20.64
CA VAL A 367 -18.24 2.37 19.95
C VAL A 367 -16.83 2.97 19.95
N ARG A 368 -16.18 3.04 21.10
CA ARG A 368 -14.80 3.53 21.25
C ARG A 368 -13.81 2.74 20.38
N SER A 369 -13.94 1.40 20.34
CA SER A 369 -13.13 0.56 19.46
C SER A 369 -13.34 0.91 17.97
N LYS A 370 -14.59 1.18 17.57
CA LYS A 370 -14.90 1.53 16.17
C LYS A 370 -14.44 2.93 15.79
N GLU A 371 -14.50 3.89 16.71
CA GLU A 371 -13.93 5.21 16.52
C GLU A 371 -12.40 5.15 16.29
N LEU A 372 -11.71 4.34 17.10
CA LEU A 372 -10.27 4.11 16.93
C LEU A 372 -9.94 3.44 15.58
N GLU A 373 -10.72 2.46 15.15
CA GLU A 373 -10.56 1.84 13.82
C GLU A 373 -10.71 2.88 12.70
N VAL A 374 -11.69 3.78 12.81
CA VAL A 374 -11.90 4.86 11.82
C VAL A 374 -10.75 5.85 11.82
N LEU A 375 -10.27 6.26 13.00
CA LEU A 375 -9.12 7.17 13.11
C LEU A 375 -7.85 6.55 12.51
N LEU A 376 -7.59 5.27 12.79
CA LEU A 376 -6.46 4.55 12.21
C LEU A 376 -6.59 4.46 10.68
N ALA A 377 -7.78 4.16 10.16
CA ALA A 377 -8.03 4.11 8.73
C ALA A 377 -7.79 5.47 8.06
N ARG A 378 -8.23 6.58 8.68
CA ARG A 378 -7.98 7.94 8.19
C ARG A 378 -6.49 8.28 8.17
N ALA A 379 -5.76 7.95 9.23
CA ALA A 379 -4.31 8.19 9.32
C ALA A 379 -3.55 7.45 8.19
N ARG A 380 -3.89 6.18 7.94
CA ARG A 380 -3.29 5.39 6.84
C ARG A 380 -3.57 6.00 5.46
N VAL A 381 -4.78 6.53 5.24
CA VAL A 381 -5.13 7.18 3.97
C VAL A 381 -4.30 8.46 3.77
N GLU A 382 -4.12 9.27 4.81
CA GLU A 382 -3.33 10.50 4.70
C GLU A 382 -1.84 10.18 4.48
N GLU A 383 -1.29 9.16 5.13
CA GLU A 383 0.08 8.67 4.89
C GLU A 383 0.24 8.22 3.43
N GLN A 384 -0.66 7.38 2.93
CA GLN A 384 -0.62 6.89 1.55
C GLN A 384 -0.72 8.04 0.54
N LYS A 385 -1.55 9.05 0.84
CA LYS A 385 -1.69 10.25 0.02
C LYS A 385 -0.41 11.07 0.02
N GLY A 386 0.26 11.21 1.17
CA GLY A 386 1.58 11.83 1.29
C GLY A 386 2.62 11.13 0.41
N CYS A 387 2.73 9.81 0.51
CA CYS A 387 3.62 9.02 -0.36
C CYS A 387 3.30 9.19 -1.85
N ALA A 388 2.02 9.20 -2.22
CA ALA A 388 1.58 9.42 -3.60
C ALA A 388 1.87 10.84 -4.11
N GLU A 389 1.81 11.86 -3.26
CA GLU A 389 2.21 13.22 -3.61
C GLU A 389 3.71 13.32 -3.84
N VAL A 390 4.53 12.72 -2.97
CA VAL A 390 5.99 12.67 -3.17
C VAL A 390 6.34 11.95 -4.47
N ALA A 391 5.75 10.78 -4.71
CA ALA A 391 5.96 10.03 -5.96
C ALA A 391 5.54 10.86 -7.20
N ARG A 392 4.42 11.60 -7.13
CA ARG A 392 3.99 12.50 -8.21
C ARG A 392 4.96 13.65 -8.44
N ARG A 393 5.58 14.20 -7.38
CA ARG A 393 6.61 15.25 -7.54
C ARG A 393 7.84 14.71 -8.25
N VAL A 394 8.32 13.53 -7.85
CA VAL A 394 9.47 12.87 -8.50
C VAL A 394 9.16 12.54 -9.97
N ALA A 395 7.97 12.01 -10.25
CA ALA A 395 7.54 11.71 -11.62
C ALA A 395 7.49 12.98 -12.49
N ARG A 396 6.93 14.09 -11.99
CA ARG A 396 6.91 15.38 -12.70
C ARG A 396 8.31 15.94 -12.96
N ALA A 397 9.22 15.84 -11.98
CA ALA A 397 10.60 16.28 -12.17
C ALA A 397 11.31 15.44 -13.25
N SER A 398 11.09 14.12 -13.24
CA SER A 398 11.63 13.24 -14.28
C SER A 398 11.02 13.52 -15.67
N GLU A 399 9.71 13.78 -15.75
CA GLU A 399 9.05 14.18 -17.00
C GLU A 399 9.60 15.50 -17.54
N GLN A 400 9.87 16.49 -16.66
CA GLN A 400 10.49 17.76 -17.05
C GLN A 400 11.91 17.56 -17.56
N GLN A 401 12.72 16.74 -16.89
CA GLN A 401 14.07 16.42 -17.34
C GLN A 401 14.06 15.69 -18.69
N ASN A 402 13.15 14.73 -18.88
CA ASN A 402 13.00 14.04 -20.15
C ASN A 402 12.56 14.98 -21.28
N ALA A 403 11.64 15.91 -21.00
CA ALA A 403 11.23 16.92 -21.97
C ALA A 403 12.38 17.87 -22.35
N ALA A 404 13.23 18.25 -21.38
CA ALA A 404 14.43 19.04 -21.64
C ALA A 404 15.42 18.29 -22.55
N LEU A 405 15.72 17.02 -22.23
CA LEU A 405 16.60 16.17 -23.05
C LEU A 405 16.05 15.93 -24.46
N GLN A 406 14.73 15.80 -24.62
CA GLN A 406 14.09 15.72 -25.95
C GLN A 406 14.28 17.02 -26.74
N THR A 407 14.12 18.17 -26.10
CA THR A 407 14.33 19.48 -26.73
C THR A 407 15.78 19.64 -27.19
N GLU A 408 16.73 19.27 -26.34
CA GLU A 408 18.17 19.29 -26.65
C GLU A 408 18.52 18.35 -27.81
N LEU A 409 17.95 17.15 -27.82
CA LEU A 409 18.12 16.20 -28.92
C LEU A 409 17.59 16.75 -30.25
N GLU A 410 16.42 17.39 -30.25
CA GLU A 410 15.85 18.03 -31.44
C GLU A 410 16.73 19.20 -31.94
N GLU A 411 17.33 19.97 -31.03
CA GLU A 411 18.27 21.04 -31.35
C GLU A 411 19.55 20.47 -31.98
N LEU A 412 20.14 19.43 -31.39
CA LEU A 412 21.32 18.74 -31.95
C LEU A 412 21.03 18.17 -33.34
N GLN A 413 19.88 17.53 -33.53
CA GLN A 413 19.45 17.04 -34.84
C GLN A 413 19.29 18.18 -35.86
N ARG A 414 18.75 19.32 -35.43
CA ARG A 414 18.63 20.52 -36.28
C ARG A 414 20.01 21.07 -36.65
N GLN A 415 20.96 21.11 -35.73
CA GLN A 415 22.34 21.53 -36.00
C GLN A 415 23.03 20.57 -36.98
N GLU A 416 22.93 19.25 -36.78
CA GLU A 416 23.46 18.24 -37.70
C GLU A 416 22.84 18.34 -39.10
N ALA A 417 21.53 18.57 -39.20
CA ALA A 417 20.85 18.77 -40.49
C ALA A 417 21.34 20.06 -41.19
N ALA A 418 21.58 21.13 -40.44
CA ALA A 418 22.12 22.38 -40.97
C ALA A 418 23.55 22.20 -41.49
N THR A 419 24.42 21.48 -40.77
CA THR A 419 25.78 21.21 -41.24
C THR A 419 25.81 20.29 -42.44
N ALA A 420 24.96 19.26 -42.48
CA ALA A 420 24.79 18.41 -43.65
C ALA A 420 24.36 19.23 -44.87
N THR A 421 23.44 20.18 -44.70
CA THR A 421 22.99 21.08 -45.78
C THR A 421 24.12 22.00 -46.25
N LYS A 422 24.89 22.61 -45.34
CA LYS A 422 26.09 23.41 -45.68
C LYS A 422 27.09 22.58 -46.49
N LEU A 423 27.38 21.36 -46.06
CA LEU A 423 28.30 20.44 -46.77
C LEU A 423 27.79 20.11 -48.19
N GLN A 424 26.50 19.79 -48.34
CA GLN A 424 25.88 19.56 -49.65
C GLN A 424 25.97 20.79 -50.56
N GLN A 425 25.74 21.98 -50.02
CA GLN A 425 25.85 23.24 -50.77
C GLN A 425 27.29 23.49 -51.24
N CYS A 426 28.29 23.28 -50.37
CA CYS A 426 29.71 23.38 -50.73
C CYS A 426 30.09 22.40 -51.85
N LEU A 427 29.70 21.12 -51.72
CA LEU A 427 29.95 20.10 -52.75
C LEU A 427 29.32 20.48 -54.10
N HIS A 428 28.10 21.02 -54.08
CA HIS A 428 27.41 21.47 -55.29
C HIS A 428 28.06 22.69 -55.95
N THR A 429 28.59 23.65 -55.16
CA THR A 429 29.33 24.80 -55.72
C THR A 429 30.66 24.40 -56.35
N LEU A 430 31.36 23.42 -55.77
CA LEU A 430 32.58 22.85 -56.34
C LEU A 430 32.32 22.10 -57.65
N GLY A 431 31.19 21.38 -57.75
CA GLY A 431 30.79 20.70 -58.98
C GLY A 431 30.48 21.63 -60.16
N LYS A 432 30.16 22.90 -59.91
CA LYS A 432 29.88 23.91 -60.96
C LYS A 432 31.12 24.65 -61.48
N ASN A 433 32.21 24.65 -60.72
CA ASN A 433 33.40 25.48 -60.97
C ASN A 433 34.61 24.67 -61.51
N SER A 434 34.36 23.63 -62.31
CA SER A 434 35.40 22.66 -62.73
C SER A 434 36.21 23.14 -63.94
N SER A 435 37.40 23.73 -63.71
CA SER A 435 38.52 23.72 -64.69
C SER A 435 39.90 23.37 -64.09
N ALA A 436 40.00 23.09 -62.79
CA ALA A 436 41.22 22.58 -62.13
C ALA A 436 40.85 21.57 -61.05
N ASP A 437 41.77 20.65 -60.71
CA ASP A 437 41.59 19.57 -59.72
C ASP A 437 40.95 20.12 -58.42
N PRO A 438 39.66 19.84 -58.17
CA PRO A 438 38.90 20.46 -57.10
C PRO A 438 39.18 19.84 -55.73
N ALA A 439 39.93 18.73 -55.67
CA ALA A 439 40.16 17.94 -54.46
C ALA A 439 40.78 18.71 -53.27
N PRO A 440 41.86 19.52 -53.43
CA PRO A 440 42.45 20.23 -52.30
C PRO A 440 41.59 21.41 -51.80
N ALA A 441 40.82 22.06 -52.68
CA ALA A 441 39.90 23.13 -52.31
C ALA A 441 38.66 22.58 -51.58
N ALA A 442 38.09 21.47 -52.07
CA ALA A 442 37.00 20.76 -51.41
C ALA A 442 37.39 20.26 -50.01
N ALA A 443 38.57 19.64 -49.89
CA ALA A 443 39.07 19.12 -48.63
C ALA A 443 39.34 20.22 -47.59
N ARG A 444 39.67 21.44 -48.03
CA ARG A 444 39.85 22.59 -47.14
C ARG A 444 38.51 23.11 -46.62
N ILE A 445 37.53 23.29 -47.51
CA ILE A 445 36.19 23.78 -47.15
C ILE A 445 35.44 22.79 -46.25
N VAL A 446 35.49 21.49 -46.57
CA VAL A 446 34.86 20.45 -45.73
C VAL A 446 35.51 20.41 -44.33
N ARG A 447 36.83 20.57 -44.26
CA ARG A 447 37.55 20.62 -42.99
C ARG A 447 37.13 21.84 -42.17
N ASP A 448 37.02 23.01 -42.78
CA ASP A 448 36.64 24.25 -42.10
C ASP A 448 35.20 24.16 -41.53
N VAL A 449 34.25 23.59 -42.30
CA VAL A 449 32.86 23.36 -41.82
C VAL A 449 32.80 22.34 -40.68
N LEU A 450 33.59 21.27 -40.75
CA LEU A 450 33.67 20.28 -39.67
C LEU A 450 34.33 20.87 -38.42
N TRP A 451 35.34 21.73 -38.59
CA TRP A 451 36.02 22.41 -37.49
C TRP A 451 35.08 23.38 -36.76
N GLU A 452 34.31 24.17 -37.51
CA GLU A 452 33.29 25.07 -36.96
C GLU A 452 32.22 24.29 -36.16
N HIS A 453 31.76 23.15 -36.68
CA HIS A 453 30.79 22.30 -35.98
C HIS A 453 31.36 21.67 -34.70
N LEU A 454 32.63 21.23 -34.73
CA LEU A 454 33.29 20.68 -33.54
C LEU A 454 33.52 21.75 -32.47
N ASP A 455 33.86 22.98 -32.88
CA ASP A 455 34.04 24.12 -31.97
C ASP A 455 32.73 24.54 -31.30
N LEU A 456 31.63 24.62 -32.07
CA LEU A 456 30.28 24.85 -31.54
C LEU A 456 29.84 23.76 -30.54
N ARG A 457 30.17 22.49 -30.80
CA ARG A 457 29.91 21.40 -29.84
C ARG A 457 30.76 21.50 -28.59
N ALA A 458 32.03 21.86 -28.71
CA ALA A 458 32.90 22.05 -27.56
C ALA A 458 32.37 23.16 -26.64
N GLN A 459 31.93 24.28 -27.20
CA GLN A 459 31.33 25.39 -26.46
C GLN A 459 30.00 25.01 -25.78
N ALA A 460 29.16 24.18 -26.43
CA ALA A 460 27.93 23.68 -25.82
C ALA A 460 28.20 22.78 -24.60
N ILE A 461 29.19 21.88 -24.70
CA ILE A 461 29.62 20.99 -23.61
C ILE A 461 30.18 21.81 -22.43
N GLU A 462 30.96 22.86 -22.69
CA GLU A 462 31.46 23.77 -21.64
C GLU A 462 30.34 24.55 -20.95
N HIS A 463 29.29 24.94 -21.68
CA HIS A 463 28.13 25.62 -21.11
C HIS A 463 27.29 24.70 -20.21
N ASP A 464 27.06 23.45 -20.62
CA ASP A 464 26.31 22.47 -19.82
C ASP A 464 27.06 22.02 -18.57
N THR A 465 28.39 21.89 -18.64
CA THR A 465 29.21 21.56 -17.47
C THR A 465 29.22 22.69 -16.42
N ASN A 466 29.23 23.95 -16.84
CA ASN A 466 29.12 25.10 -15.93
C ASN A 466 27.72 25.24 -15.30
N ASN A 467 26.65 24.96 -16.04
CA ASN A 467 25.29 24.96 -15.51
C ASN A 467 25.04 23.80 -14.54
N HIS A 468 25.65 22.64 -14.76
CA HIS A 468 25.50 21.51 -13.84
C HIS A 468 26.22 21.76 -12.51
N ALA A 469 27.40 22.39 -12.54
CA ALA A 469 28.18 22.75 -11.35
C ALA A 469 27.54 23.84 -10.47
N SER A 470 26.69 24.69 -11.06
CA SER A 470 25.99 25.76 -10.34
C SER A 470 24.62 25.33 -9.78
N GLY A 471 24.09 24.18 -10.21
CA GLY A 471 22.84 23.61 -9.72
C GLY A 471 22.95 22.68 -8.51
N GLU A 472 24.15 22.19 -8.17
CA GLU A 472 24.37 21.29 -7.01
C GLU A 472 24.58 22.02 -5.68
N ASP A 473 24.74 23.35 -5.69
CA ASP A 473 25.03 24.18 -4.50
C ASP A 473 23.82 24.96 -3.96
N SER A 474 22.58 24.61 -4.34
CA SER A 474 21.33 25.27 -3.87
C SER A 474 20.27 24.35 -3.31
#